data_AF-A0A3M1B383-F1
#
_entry.id   AF-A0A3M1B383-F1
#
_cell.length_a   1.000
_cell.length_b   1.000
_cell.length_c   1.000
_cell.angle_alpha   90.00
_cell.angle_beta   90.00
_cell.angle_gamma   90.00
#
_symmetry.space_group_name_H-M   'P 1'
#
loop_
_entity.id
_entity.type
_entity.pdbx_description
1 polymer ?
#
loop_
_entity_poly.entity_id
_entity_poly.type
_entity_poly.pdbx_seq_one_letter_code
_entity_poly.pdbx_strand_id
1 'polypeptide(L)'
;RIKTAGGVTWLTVPVHGSPKVPISDIRIDDTQPWRRRHWRTIEHAYRKAPGFDRIAPWLEPILLEREPRLAPLSIRFIEACCRFLGIMTPLLVGSSLGVEERYRNASLPRRDATQRVIFLLDTFGADTFLSGARGRTIYDAARIEAAGFRILFQDYRHPVYPQRFGPFLPYLSVVDLLMNCGAGSREILLGHR
;
A
#
# COMPACT_ATOMS: atom_id res chain seq x y z
N ARG A 1 -3.54 -0.55 -10.57
CA ARG A 1 -4.37 -0.62 -11.78
C ARG A 1 -5.71 0.07 -11.51
N ILE A 2 -6.24 0.78 -12.49
CA ILE A 2 -7.53 1.48 -12.41
C ILE A 2 -8.46 0.98 -13.52
N LYS A 3 -9.76 1.27 -13.40
CA LYS A 3 -10.74 0.98 -14.45
C LYS A 3 -10.95 2.20 -15.34
N THR A 4 -11.01 1.98 -16.64
CA THR A 4 -11.28 3.00 -17.66
C THR A 4 -12.39 2.50 -18.59
N ALA A 5 -12.86 3.35 -19.49
CA ALA A 5 -13.81 2.94 -20.53
C ALA A 5 -13.26 1.80 -21.42
N GLY A 6 -11.94 1.73 -21.61
CA GLY A 6 -11.25 0.66 -22.34
C GLY A 6 -10.87 -0.55 -21.49
N GLY A 7 -11.40 -0.67 -20.26
CA GLY A 7 -11.06 -1.75 -19.33
C GLY A 7 -9.95 -1.37 -18.34
N VAL A 8 -9.18 -2.36 -17.90
CA VAL A 8 -8.18 -2.19 -16.85
C VAL A 8 -6.91 -1.55 -17.38
N THR A 9 -6.44 -0.49 -16.73
CA THR A 9 -5.20 0.20 -17.08
C THR A 9 -4.21 0.18 -15.93
N TRP A 10 -2.96 -0.16 -16.24
CA TRP A 10 -1.84 -0.05 -15.31
C TRP A 10 -1.28 1.38 -15.29
N LEU A 11 -1.05 1.89 -14.09
CA LEU A 11 -0.35 3.15 -13.85
C LEU A 11 1.02 2.80 -13.26
N THR A 12 2.02 2.69 -14.12
CA THR A 12 3.36 2.24 -13.75
C THR A 12 4.28 3.44 -13.56
N VAL A 13 4.81 3.60 -12.34
CA VAL A 13 5.88 4.57 -12.07
C VAL A 13 7.18 4.00 -12.66
N PRO A 14 7.79 4.65 -13.66
CA PRO A 14 9.06 4.19 -14.22
C PRO A 14 10.19 4.47 -13.22
N VAL A 15 11.15 3.56 -13.15
CA VAL A 15 12.25 3.65 -12.17
C VAL A 15 13.56 3.17 -12.77
N HIS A 16 14.65 3.74 -12.27
CA HIS A 16 16.00 3.20 -12.44
C HIS A 16 16.32 2.35 -11.20
N GLY A 17 16.40 1.03 -11.39
CA GLY A 17 16.69 0.12 -10.30
C GLY A 17 16.72 -1.33 -10.75
N SER A 18 17.24 -2.19 -9.86
CA SER A 18 17.16 -3.64 -10.01
C SER A 18 16.49 -4.24 -8.76
N PRO A 19 15.98 -5.49 -8.82
CA PRO A 19 15.39 -6.15 -7.66
C PRO A 19 16.32 -6.28 -6.44
N LYS A 20 17.63 -6.02 -6.60
CA LYS A 20 18.64 -6.09 -5.54
C LYS A 20 18.84 -4.77 -4.80
N VAL A 21 18.25 -3.67 -5.28
CA VAL A 21 18.39 -2.34 -4.67
C VAL A 21 17.27 -2.13 -3.65
N PRO A 22 17.57 -1.65 -2.43
CA PRO A 22 16.54 -1.28 -1.45
C PRO A 22 15.56 -0.26 -2.04
N ILE A 23 14.27 -0.41 -1.73
CA ILE A 23 13.23 0.50 -2.25
C ILE A 23 13.45 1.96 -1.83
N SER A 24 14.11 2.21 -0.71
CA SER A 24 14.51 3.54 -0.25
C SER A 24 15.44 4.27 -1.22
N ASP A 25 16.19 3.52 -2.03
CA ASP A 25 17.24 4.02 -2.90
C ASP A 25 16.83 4.00 -4.38
N ILE A 26 15.65 3.42 -4.69
CA ILE A 26 15.11 3.39 -6.05
C ILE A 26 14.77 4.80 -6.51
N ARG A 27 15.37 5.20 -7.65
CA ARG A 27 15.13 6.49 -8.29
C ARG A 27 14.04 6.38 -9.34
N ILE A 28 13.20 7.40 -9.42
CA ILE A 28 12.18 7.52 -10.46
C ILE A 28 12.84 7.98 -11.76
N ASP A 29 12.42 7.38 -12.87
CA ASP A 29 12.81 7.79 -14.22
C ASP A 29 11.85 8.89 -14.73
N ASP A 30 12.30 10.14 -14.59
CA ASP A 30 11.56 11.31 -15.07
C ASP A 30 11.93 11.68 -16.54
N THR A 31 12.62 10.82 -17.30
CA THR A 31 12.87 11.06 -18.74
C THR A 31 11.58 10.99 -19.56
N GLN A 32 10.55 10.33 -19.03
CA GLN A 32 9.22 10.26 -19.63
C GLN A 32 8.17 11.01 -18.81
N PRO A 33 7.14 11.61 -19.45
CA PRO A 33 6.12 12.42 -18.78
C PRO A 33 5.04 11.57 -18.09
N TRP A 34 5.44 10.57 -17.30
CA TRP A 34 4.56 9.56 -16.72
C TRP A 34 3.56 10.17 -15.73
N ARG A 35 3.96 11.18 -14.94
CA ARG A 35 3.10 11.86 -13.95
C ARG A 35 1.87 12.47 -14.60
N ARG A 36 2.10 13.26 -15.65
CA ARG A 36 1.04 13.90 -16.44
C ARG A 36 0.18 12.86 -17.17
N ARG A 37 0.78 11.77 -17.67
CA ARG A 37 0.02 10.66 -18.28
C ARG A 37 -0.89 9.98 -17.25
N HIS A 38 -0.38 9.67 -16.06
CA HIS A 38 -1.15 9.08 -14.97
C HIS A 38 -2.32 9.98 -14.59
N TRP A 39 -2.05 11.26 -14.34
CA TRP A 39 -3.09 12.20 -13.95
C TRP A 39 -4.18 12.31 -15.02
N ARG A 40 -3.83 12.52 -16.30
CA ARG A 40 -4.81 12.56 -17.39
C ARG A 40 -5.64 11.28 -17.49
N THR A 41 -5.03 10.12 -17.24
CA THR A 41 -5.73 8.83 -17.27
C THR A 41 -6.73 8.73 -16.12
N ILE A 42 -6.32 9.10 -14.91
CA ILE A 42 -7.19 9.14 -13.72
C ILE A 42 -8.33 10.13 -13.94
N GLU A 43 -8.00 11.34 -14.38
CA GLU A 43 -8.96 12.41 -14.64
C GLU A 43 -9.99 11.97 -15.68
N HIS A 44 -9.56 11.44 -16.83
CA HIS A 44 -10.48 10.96 -17.85
C HIS A 44 -11.40 9.83 -17.34
N ALA A 45 -10.85 8.88 -16.57
CA ALA A 45 -11.61 7.78 -16.01
C ALA A 45 -12.64 8.23 -14.96
N TYR A 46 -12.28 9.19 -14.11
CA TYR A 46 -13.03 9.48 -12.89
C TYR A 46 -13.61 10.89 -12.80
N ARG A 47 -13.43 11.80 -13.77
CA ARG A 47 -13.97 13.18 -13.70
C ARG A 47 -15.47 13.26 -13.37
N LYS A 48 -16.26 12.27 -13.79
CA LYS A 48 -17.71 12.19 -13.49
C LYS A 48 -18.05 11.22 -12.35
N ALA A 49 -17.06 10.77 -11.58
CA ALA A 49 -17.25 9.88 -10.45
C ALA A 49 -17.63 10.69 -9.20
N PRO A 50 -18.51 10.19 -8.32
CA PRO A 50 -19.00 10.96 -7.17
C PRO A 50 -17.92 11.48 -6.22
N GLY A 51 -16.80 10.76 -6.10
CA GLY A 51 -15.69 11.16 -5.24
C GLY A 51 -14.72 12.15 -5.88
N PHE A 52 -14.81 12.42 -7.18
CA PHE A 52 -13.75 13.12 -7.91
C PHE A 52 -13.38 14.47 -7.30
N ASP A 53 -14.35 15.34 -7.06
CA ASP A 53 -14.12 16.70 -6.54
C ASP A 53 -13.49 16.71 -5.14
N ARG A 54 -13.64 15.63 -4.38
CA ARG A 54 -13.03 15.48 -3.05
C ARG A 54 -11.66 14.81 -3.09
N ILE A 55 -11.43 13.93 -4.06
CA ILE A 55 -10.19 13.14 -4.16
C ILE A 55 -9.13 13.84 -5.02
N ALA A 56 -9.53 14.43 -6.15
CA ALA A 56 -8.64 15.11 -7.07
C ALA A 56 -7.74 16.16 -6.41
N PRO A 57 -8.25 17.07 -5.53
CA PRO A 57 -7.45 18.16 -4.99
C PRO A 57 -6.23 17.73 -4.17
N TRP A 58 -6.26 16.54 -3.55
CA TRP A 58 -5.11 16.02 -2.81
C TRP A 58 -4.33 14.97 -3.58
N LEU A 59 -4.96 14.24 -4.51
CA LEU A 59 -4.29 13.21 -5.30
C LEU A 59 -3.42 13.81 -6.42
N GLU A 60 -3.92 14.84 -7.12
CA GLU A 60 -3.21 15.46 -8.23
C GLU A 60 -1.85 16.02 -7.80
N PRO A 61 -1.74 16.83 -6.72
CA PRO A 61 -0.44 17.36 -6.29
C PRO A 61 0.55 16.26 -5.93
N ILE A 62 0.11 15.18 -5.27
CA ILE A 62 0.98 14.04 -4.92
C ILE A 62 1.58 13.38 -6.18
N LEU A 63 0.82 13.29 -7.26
CA LEU A 63 1.29 12.68 -8.51
C LEU A 63 2.17 13.64 -9.32
N LEU A 64 1.78 14.92 -9.41
CA LEU A 64 2.45 15.90 -10.26
C LEU A 64 3.69 16.52 -9.61
N GLU A 65 3.75 16.61 -8.29
CA GLU A 65 4.94 17.12 -7.60
C GLU A 65 6.13 16.20 -7.85
N ARG A 66 7.27 16.81 -8.17
CA ARG A 66 8.48 16.07 -8.49
C ARG A 66 9.09 15.51 -7.22
N GLU A 67 9.10 14.18 -7.15
CA GLU A 67 9.81 13.42 -6.13
C GLU A 67 10.81 12.48 -6.85
N PRO A 68 12.13 12.61 -6.62
CA PRO A 68 13.14 11.80 -7.31
C PRO A 68 13.18 10.33 -6.86
N ARG A 69 12.61 9.97 -5.70
CA ARG A 69 12.71 8.62 -5.12
C ARG A 69 11.34 7.92 -5.03
N LEU A 70 11.31 6.62 -5.25
CA LEU A 70 10.06 5.84 -5.24
C LEU A 70 9.43 5.76 -3.84
N ALA A 71 10.25 5.54 -2.80
CA ALA A 71 9.74 5.35 -1.45
C ALA A 71 9.03 6.60 -0.89
N PRO A 72 9.59 7.83 -0.94
CA PRO A 72 8.87 9.02 -0.46
C PRO A 72 7.56 9.29 -1.20
N LEU A 73 7.50 9.08 -2.52
CA LEU A 73 6.25 9.19 -3.29
C LEU A 73 5.20 8.18 -2.79
N SER A 74 5.61 6.93 -2.58
CA SER A 74 4.73 5.86 -2.12
C SER A 74 4.20 6.13 -0.71
N ILE A 75 5.08 6.61 0.19
CA ILE A 75 4.72 6.97 1.57
C ILE A 75 3.69 8.10 1.57
N ARG A 76 3.94 9.19 0.83
CA ARG A 76 2.99 10.32 0.71
C ARG A 76 1.62 9.87 0.21
N PHE A 77 1.59 8.97 -0.76
CA PHE A 77 0.34 8.41 -1.29
C PHE A 77 -0.40 7.55 -0.23
N ILE A 78 0.32 6.69 0.50
CA ILE A 78 -0.24 5.88 1.59
C ILE A 78 -0.78 6.78 2.70
N GLU A 79 -0.02 7.76 3.16
CA GLU A 79 -0.41 8.71 4.20
C GLU A 79 -1.67 9.49 3.83
N ALA A 80 -1.77 9.96 2.58
CA ALA A 80 -2.95 10.65 2.09
C ALA A 80 -4.18 9.73 2.08
N CYS A 81 -4.02 8.47 1.66
CA CYS A 81 -5.09 7.48 1.72
C CYS A 81 -5.51 7.19 3.16
N CYS A 82 -4.56 6.97 4.07
CA CYS A 82 -4.83 6.76 5.50
C CYS A 82 -5.60 7.94 6.10
N ARG A 83 -5.16 9.17 5.82
CA ARG A 83 -5.83 10.40 6.28
C ARG A 83 -7.26 10.47 5.76
N PHE A 84 -7.47 10.22 4.47
CA PHE A 84 -8.81 10.24 3.88
C PHE A 84 -9.73 9.17 4.49
N LEU A 85 -9.21 7.97 4.71
CA LEU A 85 -9.95 6.84 5.27
C LEU A 85 -10.07 6.90 6.80
N GLY A 86 -9.47 7.90 7.46
CA GLY A 86 -9.45 8.03 8.92
C GLY A 86 -8.71 6.90 9.63
N ILE A 87 -7.67 6.34 8.99
CA ILE A 87 -6.77 5.35 9.57
C ILE A 87 -5.73 6.10 10.40
N MET A 88 -5.83 5.94 11.72
CA MET A 88 -4.98 6.64 12.70
C MET A 88 -3.77 5.82 13.17
N THR A 89 -3.61 4.60 12.65
CA THR A 89 -2.49 3.72 13.01
C THR A 89 -1.15 4.39 12.67
N PRO A 90 -0.19 4.47 13.62
CA PRO A 90 1.11 5.08 13.35
C PRO A 90 1.83 4.40 12.19
N LEU A 91 2.36 5.20 11.26
CA LEU A 91 3.18 4.73 10.16
C LEU A 91 4.66 4.91 10.50
N LEU A 92 5.40 3.80 10.48
CA LEU A 92 6.83 3.77 10.78
C LEU A 92 7.62 3.42 9.52
N VAL A 93 8.60 4.24 9.18
CA VAL A 93 9.46 4.03 8.00
C VAL A 93 10.69 3.24 8.41
N GLY A 94 10.74 1.95 8.04
CA GLY A 94 11.80 1.03 8.49
C GLY A 94 13.23 1.50 8.21
N SER A 95 13.48 2.13 7.05
CA SER A 95 14.80 2.68 6.69
C SER A 95 15.22 3.84 7.58
N SER A 96 14.26 4.59 8.14
CA SER A 96 14.53 5.71 9.05
C SER A 96 14.78 5.26 10.49
N LEU A 97 14.51 3.99 10.81
CA LEU A 97 14.61 3.43 12.16
C LEU A 97 15.85 2.56 12.38
N GLY A 98 16.70 2.37 11.35
CA GLY A 98 17.89 1.51 11.43
C GLY A 98 17.58 0.03 11.69
N VAL A 99 16.31 -0.38 11.57
CA VAL A 99 15.83 -1.74 11.92
C VAL A 99 16.50 -2.80 11.04
N GLU A 100 16.75 -2.48 9.77
CA GLU A 100 17.42 -3.42 8.85
C GLU A 100 18.86 -3.71 9.29
N GLU A 101 19.60 -2.69 9.68
CA GLU A 101 20.97 -2.84 10.16
C GLU A 101 21.01 -3.63 11.47
N ARG A 102 20.13 -3.29 12.41
CA ARG A 102 19.97 -4.04 13.67
C ARG A 102 19.66 -5.51 13.40
N TYR A 103 18.73 -5.82 12.48
CA TYR A 103 18.41 -7.20 12.10
C TYR A 103 19.62 -7.92 11.49
N ARG A 104 20.36 -7.25 10.60
CA ARG A 104 21.53 -7.82 9.93
C ARG A 104 22.66 -8.14 10.92
N ASN A 105 22.86 -7.30 11.92
CA ASN A 105 23.91 -7.46 12.91
C ASN A 105 23.50 -8.30 14.12
N ALA A 106 22.20 -8.57 14.30
CA ALA A 106 21.71 -9.41 15.39
C ALA A 106 22.21 -10.85 15.26
N SER A 107 22.65 -11.41 16.39
CA SER A 107 22.91 -12.84 16.54
C SER A 107 21.58 -13.59 16.63
N LEU A 108 21.17 -14.18 15.51
CA LEU A 108 19.88 -14.87 15.38
C LEU A 108 20.11 -16.36 15.13
N PRO A 109 19.23 -17.24 15.65
CA PRO A 109 19.34 -18.68 15.45
C PRO A 109 19.18 -19.07 13.97
N ARG A 110 18.48 -18.24 13.19
CA ARG A 110 18.29 -18.41 11.75
C ARG A 110 17.90 -17.09 11.08
N ARG A 111 18.06 -17.00 9.76
CA ARG A 111 17.62 -15.85 8.96
C ARG A 111 16.57 -16.30 7.96
N ASP A 112 15.31 -16.26 8.39
CA ASP A 112 14.15 -16.53 7.54
C ASP A 112 13.04 -15.49 7.78
N ALA A 113 11.96 -15.57 7.00
CA ALA A 113 10.85 -14.61 7.09
C ALA A 113 10.20 -14.60 8.50
N THR A 114 10.10 -15.76 9.13
CA THR A 114 9.52 -15.91 10.47
C THR A 114 10.42 -15.28 11.55
N GLN A 115 11.75 -15.52 11.51
CA GLN A 115 12.67 -14.92 12.48
C GLN A 115 12.68 -13.39 12.37
N ARG A 116 12.53 -12.86 11.14
CA ARG A 116 12.40 -11.43 10.91
C ARG A 116 11.15 -10.86 11.60
N VAL A 117 10.02 -11.55 11.52
CA VAL A 117 8.79 -11.13 12.22
C VAL A 117 8.98 -11.14 13.73
N ILE A 118 9.54 -12.21 14.30
CA ILE A 118 9.82 -12.32 15.74
C ILE A 118 10.72 -11.16 16.19
N PHE A 119 11.79 -10.88 15.45
CA PHE A 119 12.70 -9.77 15.73
C PHE A 119 11.99 -8.41 15.71
N LEU A 120 11.11 -8.18 14.73
CA LEU A 120 10.36 -6.93 14.62
C LEU A 120 9.38 -6.76 15.79
N LEU A 121 8.66 -7.83 16.15
CA LEU A 121 7.71 -7.80 17.27
C LEU A 121 8.41 -7.43 18.58
N ASP A 122 9.51 -8.12 18.88
CA ASP A 122 10.36 -7.83 20.04
C ASP A 122 10.88 -6.38 20.01
N THR A 123 11.40 -5.95 18.85
CA THR A 123 11.97 -4.61 18.67
C THR A 123 10.99 -3.47 18.95
N PHE A 124 9.71 -3.69 18.66
CA PHE A 124 8.66 -2.68 18.83
C PHE A 124 7.79 -2.93 20.07
N GLY A 125 8.12 -3.93 20.89
CA GLY A 125 7.31 -4.32 22.06
C GLY A 125 5.88 -4.72 21.68
N ALA A 126 5.68 -5.28 20.50
CA ALA A 126 4.39 -5.69 19.99
C ALA A 126 4.06 -7.12 20.40
N ASP A 127 2.80 -7.41 20.67
CA ASP A 127 2.33 -8.73 21.11
C ASP A 127 1.79 -9.60 19.96
N THR A 128 1.43 -8.99 18.83
CA THR A 128 0.72 -9.66 17.73
C THR A 128 1.24 -9.24 16.37
N PHE A 129 1.51 -10.21 15.50
CA PHE A 129 1.74 -9.99 14.07
C PHE A 129 0.47 -10.27 13.27
N LEU A 130 0.03 -9.29 12.48
CA LEU A 130 -1.07 -9.44 11.54
C LEU A 130 -0.51 -9.62 10.11
N SER A 131 -0.87 -10.72 9.47
CA SER A 131 -0.52 -11.01 8.08
C SER A 131 -1.75 -11.28 7.22
N GLY A 132 -1.63 -11.13 5.90
CA GLY A 132 -2.68 -11.61 4.98
C GLY A 132 -2.73 -13.14 4.94
N ALA A 133 -3.81 -13.72 4.41
CA ALA A 133 -4.03 -15.17 4.39
C ALA A 133 -2.87 -15.99 3.78
N ARG A 134 -2.17 -15.43 2.77
CA ARG A 134 -0.98 -16.03 2.16
C ARG A 134 0.21 -16.15 3.11
N GLY A 135 0.23 -15.39 4.20
CA GLY A 135 1.24 -15.49 5.24
C GLY A 135 1.35 -16.90 5.83
N ARG A 136 0.26 -17.70 5.78
CA ARG A 136 0.26 -19.09 6.26
C ARG A 136 1.29 -19.99 5.56
N THR A 137 1.68 -19.66 4.33
CA THR A 137 2.70 -20.43 3.59
C THR A 137 4.10 -19.87 3.76
N ILE A 138 4.26 -18.73 4.44
CA ILE A 138 5.52 -17.99 4.59
C ILE A 138 6.02 -18.06 6.04
N TYR A 139 5.10 -17.97 6.99
CA TYR A 139 5.40 -17.87 8.41
C TYR A 139 5.09 -19.17 9.14
N ASP A 140 6.02 -19.58 9.99
CA ASP A 140 5.85 -20.67 10.92
C ASP A 140 5.17 -20.14 12.19
N ALA A 141 3.86 -20.36 12.29
CA ALA A 141 3.03 -19.85 13.38
C ALA A 141 3.46 -20.42 14.74
N ALA A 142 3.78 -21.72 14.80
CA ALA A 142 4.18 -22.39 16.03
C ALA A 142 5.46 -21.78 16.61
N ARG A 143 6.40 -21.35 15.75
CA ARG A 143 7.60 -20.62 16.20
C ARG A 143 7.32 -19.23 16.75
N ILE A 144 6.39 -18.51 16.15
CA ILE A 144 6.02 -17.16 16.61
C ILE A 144 5.34 -17.27 17.98
N GLU A 145 4.45 -18.25 18.14
CA GLU A 145 3.77 -18.56 19.39
C GLU A 145 4.74 -19.05 20.48
N ALA A 146 5.68 -19.94 20.13
CA ALA A 146 6.72 -20.40 21.05
C ALA A 146 7.66 -19.25 21.50
N ALA A 147 7.79 -18.18 20.71
CA ALA A 147 8.52 -16.97 21.08
C ALA A 147 7.68 -15.99 21.92
N GLY A 148 6.46 -16.35 22.31
CA GLY A 148 5.58 -15.54 23.16
C GLY A 148 4.69 -14.54 22.42
N PHE A 149 4.61 -14.62 21.09
CA PHE A 149 3.84 -13.70 20.26
C PHE A 149 2.63 -14.35 19.62
N ARG A 150 1.60 -13.57 19.28
CA ARG A 150 0.44 -14.04 18.52
C ARG A 150 0.64 -13.79 17.03
N ILE A 151 0.10 -14.68 16.20
CA ILE A 151 -0.03 -14.43 14.76
C ILE A 151 -1.50 -14.52 14.35
N LEU A 152 -1.97 -13.49 13.66
CA LEU A 152 -3.30 -13.42 13.08
C LEU A 152 -3.19 -13.39 11.56
N PHE A 153 -4.07 -14.13 10.90
CA PHE A 153 -4.15 -14.16 9.45
C PHE A 153 -5.48 -13.55 8.99
N GLN A 154 -5.40 -12.41 8.33
CA GLN A 154 -6.54 -11.75 7.72
C GLN A 154 -6.91 -12.41 6.39
N ASP A 155 -8.13 -12.93 6.30
CA ASP A 155 -8.73 -13.35 5.04
C ASP A 155 -9.51 -12.18 4.42
N TYR A 156 -8.83 -11.41 3.57
CA TYR A 156 -9.42 -10.23 2.96
C TYR A 156 -10.44 -10.63 1.89
N ARG A 157 -11.72 -10.39 2.19
CA ARG A 157 -12.81 -10.47 1.22
C ARG A 157 -12.98 -9.12 0.56
N HIS A 158 -12.79 -9.08 -0.74
CA HIS A 158 -12.88 -7.82 -1.48
C HIS A 158 -14.33 -7.29 -1.43
N PRO A 159 -14.56 -6.06 -0.94
CA PRO A 159 -15.89 -5.50 -0.92
C PRO A 159 -16.35 -5.22 -2.35
N VAL A 160 -17.66 -5.37 -2.59
CA VAL A 160 -18.30 -4.97 -3.85
C VAL A 160 -18.87 -3.57 -3.65
N TYR A 161 -18.59 -2.69 -4.59
CA TYR A 161 -19.03 -1.30 -4.55
C TYR A 161 -19.32 -0.78 -5.97
N PRO A 162 -20.08 0.32 -6.10
CA PRO A 162 -20.35 0.90 -7.42
C PRO A 162 -19.06 1.25 -8.15
N GLN A 163 -18.93 0.81 -9.39
CA GLN A 163 -17.82 1.17 -10.26
C GLN A 163 -18.35 1.73 -11.58
N ARG A 164 -17.63 2.71 -12.14
CA ARG A 164 -17.87 3.14 -13.53
C ARG A 164 -17.51 2.03 -14.52
N PHE A 165 -17.97 2.19 -15.76
CA PHE A 165 -17.60 1.35 -16.91
C PHE A 165 -18.03 -0.12 -16.81
N GLY A 166 -19.29 -0.36 -16.41
CA GLY A 166 -19.91 -1.68 -16.46
C GLY A 166 -19.65 -2.55 -15.22
N PRO A 167 -19.53 -3.88 -15.37
CA PRO A 167 -19.56 -4.82 -14.24
C PRO A 167 -18.39 -4.62 -13.28
N PHE A 168 -18.59 -4.98 -12.01
CA PHE A 168 -17.58 -4.85 -10.97
C PHE A 168 -16.30 -5.66 -11.28
N LEU A 169 -15.15 -5.05 -11.04
CA LEU A 169 -13.83 -5.67 -11.16
C LEU A 169 -13.09 -5.60 -9.82
N PRO A 170 -12.75 -6.74 -9.19
CA PRO A 170 -12.02 -6.74 -7.92
C PRO A 170 -10.53 -6.45 -8.10
N TYR A 171 -9.87 -6.15 -6.99
CA TYR A 171 -8.42 -5.94 -6.83
C TYR A 171 -7.89 -4.77 -7.68
N LEU A 172 -8.68 -3.70 -7.83
CA LEU A 172 -8.20 -2.42 -8.36
C LEU A 172 -7.47 -1.64 -7.25
N SER A 173 -6.79 -0.55 -7.60
CA SER A 173 -6.18 0.31 -6.59
C SER A 173 -7.25 1.00 -5.75
N VAL A 174 -6.86 1.40 -4.52
CA VAL A 174 -7.71 2.21 -3.63
C VAL A 174 -8.28 3.46 -4.31
N VAL A 175 -7.56 4.04 -5.29
CA VAL A 175 -8.04 5.16 -6.12
C VAL A 175 -9.40 4.87 -6.76
N ASP A 176 -9.63 3.65 -7.27
CA ASP A 176 -10.92 3.30 -7.86
C ASP A 176 -12.05 3.37 -6.81
N LEU A 177 -11.85 2.78 -5.63
CA LEU A 177 -12.81 2.88 -4.53
C LEU A 177 -13.06 4.35 -4.14
N LEU A 178 -12.00 5.11 -3.88
CA LEU A 178 -12.09 6.50 -3.43
C LEU A 178 -12.82 7.38 -4.45
N MET A 179 -12.52 7.21 -5.73
CA MET A 179 -13.15 7.97 -6.80
C MET A 179 -14.64 7.64 -6.97
N ASN A 180 -15.01 6.36 -6.86
CA ASN A 180 -16.41 5.96 -7.03
C ASN A 180 -17.27 6.23 -5.79
N CYS A 181 -16.70 6.07 -4.59
CA CYS A 181 -17.47 6.05 -3.34
C CYS A 181 -17.20 7.25 -2.42
N GLY A 182 -16.16 8.05 -2.68
CA GLY A 182 -15.86 9.25 -1.91
C GLY A 182 -15.80 8.97 -0.41
N ALA A 183 -16.54 9.74 0.40
CA ALA A 183 -16.58 9.58 1.86
C ALA A 183 -17.07 8.19 2.30
N GLY A 184 -17.96 7.55 1.53
CA GLY A 184 -18.49 6.20 1.82
C GLY A 184 -17.46 5.07 1.70
N SER A 185 -16.25 5.37 1.21
CA SER A 185 -15.20 4.38 1.02
C SER A 185 -14.77 3.71 2.33
N ARG A 186 -14.81 4.46 3.44
CA ARG A 186 -14.39 3.96 4.75
C ARG A 186 -15.35 2.88 5.24
N GLU A 187 -16.65 3.14 5.20
CA GLU A 187 -17.67 2.18 5.64
C GLU A 187 -17.61 0.90 4.82
N ILE A 188 -17.40 1.02 3.50
CA ILE A 188 -17.23 -0.13 2.60
C ILE A 188 -16.04 -1.02 3.02
N LEU A 189 -14.91 -0.42 3.40
CA LEU A 189 -13.72 -1.17 3.82
C LEU A 189 -13.86 -1.80 5.20
N LEU A 190 -14.60 -1.16 6.11
CA LEU A 190 -14.89 -1.72 7.43
C LEU A 190 -15.92 -2.86 7.38
N GLY A 191 -16.71 -2.91 6.31
CA GLY A 191 -17.82 -3.85 6.16
C GLY A 191 -18.98 -3.52 7.11
N HIS A 192 -20.10 -4.23 6.92
CA HIS A 192 -21.12 -4.31 7.96
C HIS A 192 -20.60 -5.26 9.03
N ARG A 193 -20.41 -4.76 10.26
CA ARG A 193 -20.11 -5.60 11.43
C ARG A 193 -21.28 -6.53 11.73
#